data_AF-A0A4R8IGC1-F1
#
_entry.id   AF-A0A4R8IGC1-F1
#
_cell.length_a   1.000
_cell.length_b   1.000
_cell.length_c   1.000
_cell.angle_alpha   90.00
_cell.angle_beta   90.00
_cell.angle_gamma   90.00
#
_symmetry.space_group_name_H-M   'P 1'
#
loop_
_entity.id
_entity.type
_entity.pdbx_description
1 polymer ?
#
loop_
_entity_poly.entity_id
_entity_poly.type
_entity_poly.pdbx_seq_one_letter_code
_entity_poly.pdbx_strand_id
1 'polypeptide(L)'
;MIARLSSYFDVREKRNQLRKPRPARVKISHSTFGVIHATTRDISDTGVFVELRHRLRLPIGAHIKLQFLDSARPEIAFNMKVIRESDEGVALSFVDFELDGQRYKMDELRHHWSPSR
;
A
#
# COMPACT_ATOMS: atom_id res chain seq x y z
N MET A 1 19.98 6.27 2.82
CA MET A 1 19.45 5.62 4.05
C MET A 1 17.93 5.50 3.90
N ILE A 2 17.45 4.33 3.45
CA ILE A 2 16.04 4.11 3.03
C ILE A 2 15.14 4.01 4.27
N ALA A 3 13.93 4.59 4.26
CA ALA A 3 12.97 4.44 5.38
C ALA A 3 12.30 3.11 5.23
N ARG A 4 12.09 2.44 6.35
CA ARG A 4 11.26 1.26 6.35
C ARG A 4 9.81 1.69 6.09
N LEU A 5 9.25 1.41 4.92
CA LEU A 5 7.87 1.75 4.57
C LEU A 5 6.89 1.18 5.59
N SER A 6 7.21 0.02 6.16
CA SER A 6 6.44 -0.58 7.26
C SER A 6 6.23 0.36 8.46
N SER A 7 7.15 1.30 8.72
CA SER A 7 7.01 2.28 9.82
C SER A 7 6.01 3.40 9.52
N TYR A 8 5.76 3.66 8.24
CA TYR A 8 4.81 4.68 7.81
C TYR A 8 3.37 4.20 7.94
N PHE A 9 3.11 2.91 7.77
CA PHE A 9 1.76 2.36 7.87
C PHE A 9 1.38 1.93 9.30
N ASP A 10 2.31 2.02 10.25
CA ASP A 10 2.12 1.66 11.67
C ASP A 10 1.59 2.84 12.52
N VAL A 11 0.70 3.68 11.99
CA VAL A 11 0.28 4.91 12.69
C VAL A 11 -0.85 4.66 13.69
N ARG A 12 -0.74 3.62 14.54
CA ARG A 12 -1.44 3.52 15.84
C ARG A 12 -0.80 2.46 16.74
N GLU A 13 0.36 2.71 17.36
CA GLU A 13 0.57 2.33 18.77
C GLU A 13 1.96 2.72 19.30
N LYS A 14 1.95 3.61 20.29
CA LYS A 14 3.04 3.72 21.28
C LYS A 14 3.22 2.37 21.99
N ARG A 15 4.48 1.99 22.22
CA ARG A 15 4.99 0.95 23.14
C ARG A 15 4.77 -0.51 22.67
N ASN A 16 5.85 -1.19 22.32
CA ASN A 16 6.61 -2.10 23.19
C ASN A 16 5.84 -3.40 23.52
N GLN A 17 5.71 -4.29 22.53
CA GLN A 17 5.62 -5.76 22.65
C GLN A 17 5.42 -6.35 21.25
N LEU A 18 6.01 -7.51 20.99
CA LEU A 18 6.00 -8.20 19.70
C LEU A 18 4.60 -8.22 19.05
N ARG A 19 4.36 -7.39 18.03
CA ARG A 19 3.10 -7.44 17.28
C ARG A 19 3.31 -8.19 15.98
N LYS A 20 2.51 -9.24 15.77
CA LYS A 20 2.14 -9.66 14.42
C LYS A 20 1.61 -8.39 13.71
N PRO A 21 2.14 -7.99 12.54
CA PRO A 21 1.64 -6.81 11.84
C PRO A 21 0.12 -6.96 11.65
N ARG A 22 -0.66 -5.98 12.10
CA ARG A 22 -2.11 -6.01 11.86
C ARG A 22 -2.36 -5.80 10.37
N PRO A 23 -3.29 -6.55 9.76
CA PRO A 23 -3.66 -6.33 8.37
C PRO A 23 -4.23 -4.91 8.20
N ALA A 24 -3.62 -4.10 7.33
CA ALA A 24 -4.06 -2.72 7.07
C ALA A 24 -5.22 -2.72 6.07
N ARG A 25 -6.20 -1.83 6.26
CA ARG A 25 -7.27 -1.66 5.27
C ARG A 25 -6.78 -0.82 4.11
N VAL A 26 -7.07 -1.30 2.91
CA VAL A 26 -6.67 -0.64 1.67
C VAL A 26 -7.86 -0.45 0.74
N LYS A 27 -7.80 0.64 -0.03
CA LYS A 27 -8.65 0.88 -1.19
C LYS A 27 -7.81 0.67 -2.43
N ILE A 28 -8.23 -0.25 -3.29
CA ILE A 28 -7.61 -0.49 -4.59
C ILE A 28 -8.53 0.11 -5.66
N SER A 29 -7.95 0.81 -6.62
CA SER A 29 -8.69 1.33 -7.77
C SER A 29 -7.98 1.03 -9.09
N HIS A 30 -8.79 0.75 -10.11
CA HIS A 30 -8.36 0.46 -11.47
C HIS A 30 -9.52 0.73 -12.44
N SER A 31 -9.21 1.07 -13.69
CA SER A 31 -10.20 1.41 -14.70
C SER A 31 -11.19 0.26 -15.01
N THR A 32 -10.72 -0.99 -14.96
CA THR A 32 -11.55 -2.15 -15.36
C THR A 32 -12.56 -2.60 -14.30
N PHE A 33 -12.25 -2.47 -13.02
CA PHE A 33 -13.10 -2.99 -11.93
C PHE A 33 -13.54 -1.91 -10.94
N GLY A 34 -13.22 -0.65 -11.21
CA GLY A 34 -13.55 0.47 -10.34
C GLY A 34 -12.77 0.42 -9.03
N VAL A 35 -13.48 0.44 -7.91
CA VAL A 35 -12.90 0.56 -6.57
C VAL A 35 -13.28 -0.64 -5.72
N ILE A 36 -12.31 -1.24 -5.04
CA ILE A 36 -12.53 -2.31 -4.07
C ILE A 36 -11.83 -2.00 -2.75
N HIS A 37 -12.39 -2.54 -1.67
CA HIS A 37 -11.81 -2.49 -0.34
C HIS A 37 -11.28 -3.88 0.04
N ALA A 38 -10.06 -3.92 0.57
CA ALA A 38 -9.35 -5.15 0.92
C ALA A 38 -8.44 -4.95 2.14
N THR A 39 -7.75 -6.02 2.54
CA THR A 39 -6.80 -6.00 3.65
C THR A 39 -5.44 -6.50 3.21
N THR A 40 -4.37 -5.89 3.72
CA THR A 40 -3.01 -6.39 3.49
C THR A 40 -2.72 -7.60 4.36
N ARG A 41 -1.96 -8.56 3.85
CA ARG A 41 -1.35 -9.61 4.66
C ARG A 41 0.01 -9.19 5.19
N ASP A 42 0.83 -8.62 4.31
CA ASP A 42 2.17 -8.14 4.61
C ASP A 42 2.48 -6.85 3.85
N ILE A 43 3.38 -6.06 4.44
CA ILE A 43 3.88 -4.79 3.91
C ILE A 43 5.39 -4.79 4.11
N SER A 44 6.13 -4.50 3.05
CA SER A 44 7.58 -4.38 3.06
C SER A 44 8.02 -3.04 2.45
N ASP A 45 9.33 -2.84 2.35
CA ASP A 45 9.92 -1.66 1.72
C ASP A 45 9.79 -1.69 0.19
N THR A 46 9.49 -2.85 -0.39
CA THR A 46 9.42 -3.03 -1.83
C THR A 46 8.02 -3.36 -2.33
N GLY A 47 7.11 -3.76 -1.44
CA GLY A 47 5.79 -4.18 -1.87
C GLY A 47 4.80 -4.49 -0.75
N VAL A 48 3.62 -4.93 -1.18
CA VAL A 48 2.47 -5.23 -0.33
C VAL A 48 1.81 -6.49 -0.87
N PHE A 49 1.47 -7.42 0.01
CA PHE A 49 0.54 -8.49 -0.33
C PHE A 49 -0.87 -8.12 0.11
N VAL A 50 -1.83 -8.15 -0.82
CA VAL A 50 -3.24 -7.85 -0.53
C VAL A 50 -4.08 -9.10 -0.67
N GLU A 51 -4.89 -9.38 0.34
CA GLU A 51 -5.86 -10.48 0.31
C GLU A 51 -7.11 -10.05 -0.46
N LEU A 52 -7.45 -10.78 -1.51
CA LEU A 52 -8.62 -10.51 -2.36
C LEU A 52 -9.71 -11.58 -2.24
N ARG A 53 -9.46 -12.70 -1.54
CA ARG A 53 -10.44 -13.78 -1.24
C ARG A 53 -11.34 -14.12 -2.44
N HIS A 54 -10.74 -14.36 -3.61
CA HIS A 54 -11.41 -14.68 -4.88
C HIS A 54 -12.32 -13.60 -5.49
N ARG A 55 -12.36 -12.38 -4.96
CA ARG A 55 -13.19 -11.30 -5.51
C ARG A 55 -12.71 -10.79 -6.87
N LEU A 56 -11.40 -10.93 -7.14
CA LEU A 56 -10.77 -10.36 -8.32
C LEU A 56 -9.44 -11.06 -8.61
N ARG A 57 -9.16 -11.32 -9.89
CA ARG A 57 -7.83 -11.71 -10.39
C ARG A 57 -7.24 -10.50 -11.12
N LEU A 58 -5.98 -10.20 -10.86
CA LEU A 58 -5.27 -9.06 -11.45
C LEU A 58 -4.03 -9.60 -12.16
N PRO A 59 -3.98 -9.56 -13.50
CA PRO A 59 -2.89 -10.20 -14.22
C PRO A 59 -1.55 -9.60 -13.81
N ILE A 60 -0.51 -10.46 -13.76
CA ILE A 60 0.86 -10.01 -13.53
C ILE A 60 1.22 -8.92 -14.55
N GLY A 61 1.78 -7.81 -14.06
CA GLY A 61 2.10 -6.63 -14.85
C GLY A 61 1.03 -5.55 -14.87
N ALA A 62 -0.19 -5.83 -14.39
CA ALA A 62 -1.23 -4.81 -14.23
C ALA A 62 -0.78 -3.71 -13.28
N HIS A 63 -1.18 -2.47 -13.57
CA HIS A 63 -0.94 -1.32 -12.72
C HIS A 63 -2.23 -0.93 -12.02
N ILE A 64 -2.18 -0.75 -10.71
CA ILE A 64 -3.33 -0.34 -9.90
C ILE A 64 -2.93 0.80 -8.97
N LYS A 65 -3.93 1.55 -8.48
CA LYS A 65 -3.74 2.50 -7.39
C LYS A 65 -4.14 1.86 -6.07
N LEU A 66 -3.31 2.02 -5.04
CA LEU A 66 -3.55 1.53 -3.70
C LEU A 66 -3.45 2.69 -2.69
N GLN A 67 -4.45 2.82 -1.82
CA GLN A 67 -4.46 3.79 -0.72
C GLN A 67 -4.58 3.05 0.61
N PHE A 68 -3.76 3.42 1.58
CA PHE A 68 -3.84 2.91 2.96
C PHE A 68 -4.80 3.76 3.78
N LEU A 69 -5.97 3.20 4.08
CA LEU A 69 -7.09 3.95 4.66
C LEU A 69 -6.89 4.32 6.12
N ASP A 70 -6.07 3.56 6.83
CA ASP A 70 -5.77 3.76 8.25
C ASP A 70 -4.41 4.46 8.48
N SER A 71 -3.79 4.95 7.42
CA SER A 71 -2.50 5.63 7.53
C SER A 71 -2.64 7.10 7.94
N ALA A 72 -1.54 7.77 8.31
CA ALA A 72 -1.54 9.21 8.59
C ALA A 72 -1.88 10.06 7.37
N ARG A 73 -1.66 9.53 6.17
CA ARG A 73 -1.80 10.21 4.88
C ARG A 73 -2.68 9.37 3.93
N PRO A 74 -3.96 9.13 4.26
CA PRO A 74 -4.84 8.29 3.45
C PRO A 74 -5.08 8.85 2.04
N GLU A 75 -4.78 10.13 1.81
CA GLU A 75 -4.83 10.80 0.52
C GLU A 75 -3.75 10.30 -0.47
N ILE A 76 -2.64 9.74 0.00
CA ILE A 76 -1.57 9.23 -0.87
C ILE A 76 -2.06 8.01 -1.63
N ALA A 77 -2.00 8.07 -2.96
CA ALA A 77 -2.30 6.96 -3.86
C ALA A 77 -1.00 6.36 -4.42
N PHE A 78 -0.66 5.16 -3.98
CA PHE A 78 0.48 4.42 -4.48
C PHE A 78 0.13 3.79 -5.83
N ASN A 79 0.91 4.10 -6.85
CA ASN A 79 0.90 3.35 -8.10
C ASN A 79 1.70 2.07 -7.89
N MET A 80 1.03 0.95 -8.09
CA MET A 80 1.52 -0.38 -7.81
C MET A 80 1.51 -1.24 -9.06
N LYS A 81 2.47 -2.14 -9.19
CA LYS A 81 2.49 -3.16 -10.24
C LYS A 81 2.25 -4.53 -9.62
N VAL A 82 1.38 -5.33 -10.23
CA VAL A 82 1.20 -6.73 -9.82
C VAL A 82 2.43 -7.53 -10.24
N ILE A 83 3.11 -8.16 -9.29
CA ILE A 83 4.29 -8.98 -9.55
C ILE A 83 4.04 -10.47 -9.36
N ARG A 84 2.97 -10.83 -8.63
CA ARG A 84 2.56 -12.22 -8.41
C ARG A 84 1.08 -12.30 -8.10
N GLU A 85 0.40 -13.29 -8.67
CA GLU A 85 -0.94 -13.70 -8.25
C GLU A 85 -0.87 -14.96 -7.39
N SER A 86 -1.82 -15.11 -6.47
CA SER A 86 -2.10 -16.37 -5.80
C SER A 86 -3.62 -16.54 -5.62
N ASP A 87 -4.04 -17.68 -5.08
CA ASP A 87 -5.47 -17.91 -4.82
C ASP A 87 -6.03 -17.03 -3.70
N GLU A 88 -5.17 -16.58 -2.79
CA GLU A 88 -5.57 -15.77 -1.64
C GLU A 88 -5.56 -14.27 -1.95
N GLY A 89 -4.79 -13.85 -2.96
CA GLY A 89 -4.55 -12.44 -3.22
C GLY A 89 -3.45 -12.17 -4.24
N VAL A 90 -2.85 -10.99 -4.12
CA VAL A 90 -1.84 -10.48 -5.07
C VAL A 90 -0.67 -9.86 -4.35
N ALA A 91 0.54 -10.09 -4.85
CA ALA A 91 1.73 -9.35 -4.45
C ALA A 91 1.92 -8.16 -5.39
N LEU A 92 2.11 -6.99 -4.79
CA LEU A 92 2.22 -5.70 -5.44
C LEU A 92 3.60 -5.12 -5.15
N SER A 93 4.24 -4.52 -6.15
CA SER A 93 5.46 -3.72 -5.97
C SER A 93 5.15 -2.24 -6.12
N PHE A 94 5.76 -1.41 -5.27
CA PHE A 94 5.68 0.04 -5.41
C PHE A 94 6.37 0.49 -6.70
N VAL A 95 5.74 1.43 -7.41
CA VAL A 95 6.33 2.09 -8.58
C VAL A 95 6.63 3.56 -8.22
N ASP A 96 5.60 4.28 -7.78
CA ASP A 96 5.63 5.67 -7.35
C ASP A 96 4.33 5.99 -6.61
N PHE A 97 4.12 7.25 -6.24
CA PHE A 97 2.88 7.67 -5.60
C PHE A 97 2.39 9.01 -6.11
N GLU A 98 1.09 9.23 -5.93
CA GLU A 98 0.43 10.49 -6.19
C GLU A 98 -0.03 11.14 -4.89
N LEU A 99 0.19 12.44 -4.78
CA LEU A 99 -0.28 13.30 -3.70
C LEU A 99 -0.63 14.66 -4.30
N ASP A 100 -1.81 15.19 -3.97
CA ASP A 100 -2.30 16.49 -4.47
C ASP A 100 -2.24 16.66 -6.00
N GLY A 101 -2.48 15.56 -6.72
CA GLY A 101 -2.46 15.52 -8.19
C GLY A 101 -1.06 15.50 -8.81
N GLN A 102 0.00 15.50 -8.00
CA GLN A 102 1.38 15.37 -8.44
C GLN A 102 1.90 13.95 -8.21
N ARG A 103 2.83 13.50 -9.06
CA ARG A 103 3.44 12.16 -9.01
C ARG A 103 4.90 12.26 -8.55
N TYR A 104 5.28 11.41 -7.62
CA TYR A 104 6.57 11.44 -6.93
C TYR A 104 7.20 10.05 -6.88
N LYS A 105 8.53 9.97 -6.94
CA LYS A 105 9.24 8.69 -6.79
C LYS A 105 9.16 8.19 -5.36
N MET A 106 9.24 6.88 -5.16
CA MET A 106 9.19 6.28 -3.82
C MET A 106 10.26 6.81 -2.85
N ASP A 107 11.44 7.17 -3.36
CA ASP A 107 12.53 7.73 -2.55
C ASP A 107 12.17 9.09 -1.95
N GLU A 108 11.20 9.79 -2.53
CA GLU A 108 10.70 11.08 -2.07
C GLU A 108 9.66 10.95 -0.95
N LEU A 109 9.08 9.75 -0.76
CA LEU A 109 7.97 9.54 0.18
C LEU A 109 8.30 10.01 1.60
N ARG A 110 9.56 9.87 2.03
CA ARG A 110 10.01 10.33 3.36
C ARG A 110 9.72 11.82 3.61
N HIS A 111 9.86 12.65 2.57
CA HIS A 111 9.66 14.10 2.68
C HIS A 111 8.18 14.45 2.86
N HIS A 112 7.28 13.68 2.24
CA HIS A 112 5.84 13.92 2.30
C HIS A 112 5.16 13.25 3.50
N TRP A 113 5.79 12.23 4.09
CA TRP A 113 5.20 11.52 5.22
C TRP A 113 5.37 12.22 6.56
N SER A 114 6.37 13.09 6.72
CA SER A 114 6.60 13.76 7.99
C SER A 114 5.34 14.55 8.37
N PRO A 115 4.63 14.20 9.46
CA PRO A 115 3.55 15.05 9.93
C PRO A 115 4.17 16.39 10.25
N SER A 116 3.64 17.46 9.66
CA SER A 116 3.92 18.82 10.12
C SER A 116 3.73 18.82 11.63
N ARG A 117 4.81 19.14 12.33
CA ARG A 117 4.96 19.02 13.78
C ARG A 117 3.94 19.88 14.51
#